data_AF-A0ABD2MFC8-F1
#
_entry.id   AF-A0ABD2MFC8-F1
#
_cell.length_a   1.000
_cell.length_b   1.000
_cell.length_c   1.000
_cell.angle_alpha   90.00
_cell.angle_beta   90.00
_cell.angle_gamma   90.00
#
_symmetry.space_group_name_H-M   'P 1'
#
loop_
_entity.id
_entity.type
_entity.pdbx_description
1 polymer ?
#
loop_
_entity_poly.entity_id
_entity_poly.type
_entity_poly.pdbx_seq_one_letter_code
_entity_poly.pdbx_strand_id
1 'polypeptide(L)'
;MVLKYKPKVFTENIDKIVICMNKWTNSISTKFLKKYEHNGLVKIITDFYLDKLKKTDEENADKIAKLLALIMTRIEFLKLLNEYVPTIDKLNLTESTEEERNVLKIQLAIAKSVRFSSCHMDALPVLLKYCRGDCLQSALHSLYKCFSATPENNLKLLINILLKNSVSFRKHTVCLATMVFPVKINEDLCHKIMINDQNDSIQKHLFISSYKYF
;
A
#
# COMPACT_ATOMS: atom_id res chain seq x y z
N MET A 1 27.76 18.78 -11.08
CA MET A 1 26.40 18.77 -11.69
C MET A 1 26.52 18.57 -13.20
N VAL A 2 27.08 17.43 -13.64
CA VAL A 2 27.40 17.16 -15.07
C VAL A 2 26.18 16.64 -15.86
N LEU A 3 25.23 16.02 -15.17
CA LEU A 3 24.07 15.33 -15.76
C LEU A 3 22.97 16.27 -16.29
N LYS A 4 22.92 17.52 -15.83
CA LYS A 4 21.94 18.51 -16.32
C LYS A 4 22.25 18.97 -17.76
N TYR A 5 23.50 18.88 -18.19
CA TYR A 5 23.99 19.46 -19.45
C TYR A 5 24.43 18.41 -20.48
N LYS A 6 24.40 17.11 -20.15
CA LYS A 6 24.79 16.01 -21.06
C LYS A 6 23.85 14.80 -20.92
N PRO A 7 22.58 14.90 -21.37
CA PRO A 7 21.61 13.81 -21.25
C PRO A 7 22.04 12.51 -21.98
N LYS A 8 22.80 12.62 -23.07
CA LYS A 8 23.32 11.47 -23.84
C LYS A 8 24.22 10.54 -23.01
N VAL A 9 25.10 11.11 -22.18
CA VAL A 9 26.01 10.36 -21.28
C VAL A 9 25.21 9.56 -20.25
N PHE A 10 24.02 10.06 -19.87
CA PHE A 10 23.14 9.38 -18.93
C PHE A 10 22.48 8.15 -19.58
N THR A 11 21.90 8.31 -20.77
CA THR A 11 21.29 7.20 -21.53
C THR A 11 22.31 6.12 -21.89
N GLU A 12 23.54 6.49 -22.23
CA GLU A 12 24.63 5.54 -22.55
C GLU A 12 25.11 4.72 -21.34
N ASN A 13 24.83 5.18 -20.11
CA ASN A 13 25.23 4.50 -18.88
C ASN A 13 24.03 4.06 -18.04
N ILE A 14 22.84 3.97 -18.64
CA ILE A 14 21.59 3.72 -17.89
C ILE A 14 21.63 2.39 -17.15
N ASP A 15 22.23 1.36 -17.73
CA ASP A 15 22.38 0.05 -17.10
C ASP A 15 23.26 0.13 -15.84
N LYS A 16 24.38 0.85 -15.91
CA LYS A 16 25.27 1.08 -14.75
C LYS A 16 24.55 1.89 -13.67
N ILE A 17 23.73 2.84 -14.07
CA ILE A 17 22.96 3.69 -13.16
C ILE A 17 21.86 2.88 -12.47
N VAL A 18 21.14 2.04 -13.20
CA VAL A 18 20.12 1.12 -12.67
C VAL A 18 20.76 0.10 -11.71
N ILE A 19 21.93 -0.45 -12.06
CA ILE A 19 22.72 -1.33 -11.18
C ILE A 19 23.14 -0.60 -9.89
N CYS A 20 23.58 0.65 -9.99
CA CYS A 20 23.91 1.47 -8.81
C CYS A 20 22.65 1.83 -7.99
N MET A 21 21.50 2.02 -8.64
CA MET A 21 20.23 2.33 -7.98
C MET A 21 19.64 1.15 -7.22
N ASN A 22 19.96 -0.10 -7.57
CA ASN A 22 19.60 -1.26 -6.73
C ASN A 22 20.19 -1.16 -5.31
N LYS A 23 21.23 -0.34 -5.10
CA LYS A 23 21.79 -0.03 -3.77
C LYS A 23 21.10 1.14 -3.08
N TRP A 24 20.21 1.88 -3.77
CA TRP A 24 19.60 3.13 -3.31
C TRP A 24 18.13 2.92 -2.91
N THR A 25 17.89 2.45 -1.68
CA THR A 25 16.54 2.23 -1.13
C THR A 25 15.98 3.42 -0.34
N ASN A 26 16.63 4.58 -0.39
CA ASN A 26 16.34 5.75 0.45
C ASN A 26 15.54 6.85 -0.28
N SER A 27 14.74 7.61 0.46
CA SER A 27 13.87 8.69 -0.06
C SER A 27 14.61 9.86 -0.75
N ILE A 28 15.92 9.97 -0.54
CA ILE A 28 16.77 11.03 -1.09
C ILE A 28 17.07 10.77 -2.58
N SER A 29 17.29 9.52 -2.98
CA SER A 29 17.56 9.15 -4.38
C SER A 29 16.33 9.32 -5.27
N THR A 30 15.13 9.10 -4.75
CA THR A 30 13.89 9.21 -5.52
C THR A 30 13.48 10.66 -5.81
N LYS A 31 13.75 11.59 -4.88
CA LYS A 31 13.63 13.03 -5.15
C LYS A 31 14.60 13.49 -6.24
N PHE A 32 15.80 12.93 -6.28
CA PHE A 32 16.77 13.22 -7.34
C PHE A 32 16.28 12.70 -8.69
N LEU A 33 15.76 11.47 -8.74
CA LEU A 33 15.19 10.87 -9.95
C LEU A 33 14.07 11.71 -10.57
N LYS A 34 13.13 12.20 -9.76
CA LYS A 34 12.04 13.05 -10.24
C LYS A 34 12.51 14.36 -10.87
N LYS A 35 13.69 14.88 -10.51
CA LYS A 35 14.25 16.07 -11.19
C LYS A 35 14.59 15.83 -12.65
N TYR A 36 14.80 14.57 -13.06
CA TYR A 36 15.14 14.18 -14.43
C TYR A 36 13.97 13.54 -15.18
N GLU A 37 12.74 13.70 -14.68
CA GLU A 37 11.52 13.20 -15.34
C GLU A 37 11.38 13.75 -16.77
N HIS A 38 11.73 15.02 -16.98
CA HIS A 38 11.73 15.69 -18.30
C HIS A 38 12.63 15.03 -19.35
N ASN A 39 13.61 14.22 -18.95
CA ASN A 39 14.51 13.51 -19.86
C ASN A 39 14.05 12.07 -20.14
N GLY A 40 12.84 11.68 -19.74
CA GLY A 40 12.30 10.33 -19.93
C GLY A 40 12.93 9.27 -19.01
N LEU A 41 13.84 9.66 -18.11
CA LEU A 41 14.55 8.74 -17.24
C LEU A 41 13.61 7.95 -16.31
N VAL A 42 12.66 8.65 -15.70
CA VAL A 42 11.68 8.03 -14.79
C VAL A 42 10.89 6.95 -15.51
N LYS A 43 10.57 7.16 -16.79
CA LYS A 43 9.86 6.18 -17.61
C LYS A 43 10.73 4.95 -17.89
N ILE A 44 11.97 5.13 -18.33
CA ILE A 44 12.89 4.00 -18.60
C ILE A 44 13.09 3.15 -17.34
N ILE A 45 13.30 3.79 -16.19
CA ILE A 45 13.45 3.10 -14.90
C ILE A 45 12.16 2.38 -14.53
N THR A 46 11.00 3.03 -14.66
CA THR A 46 9.69 2.42 -14.39
C THR A 46 9.48 1.18 -15.25
N ASP A 47 9.71 1.26 -16.55
CA ASP A 47 9.53 0.15 -17.50
C ASP A 47 10.46 -1.02 -17.16
N PHE A 48 11.74 -0.74 -16.85
CA PHE A 48 12.71 -1.74 -16.42
C PHE A 48 12.26 -2.47 -15.14
N TYR A 49 11.81 -1.72 -14.13
CA TYR A 49 11.40 -2.31 -12.85
C TYR A 49 10.04 -2.99 -12.92
N LEU A 50 9.14 -2.59 -13.83
CA LEU A 50 7.89 -3.30 -14.11
C LEU A 50 8.15 -4.66 -14.75
N ASP A 51 9.03 -4.73 -15.75
CA ASP A 51 9.43 -6.01 -16.34
C ASP A 51 10.11 -6.91 -15.31
N LYS A 52 10.98 -6.32 -14.47
CA LYS A 52 11.64 -7.04 -13.39
C LYS A 52 10.63 -7.56 -12.36
N LEU A 53 9.65 -6.76 -11.93
CA LEU A 53 8.63 -7.16 -10.95
C LEU A 53 7.89 -8.43 -11.37
N LYS A 54 7.60 -8.58 -12.67
CA LYS A 54 6.92 -9.75 -13.23
C LYS A 54 7.76 -11.04 -13.19
N LYS A 55 9.09 -10.91 -13.19
CA LYS A 55 10.06 -12.01 -13.31
C LYS A 55 10.77 -12.36 -11.99
N THR A 56 10.40 -11.72 -10.89
CA THR A 56 11.24 -11.66 -9.68
C THR A 56 10.79 -12.62 -8.56
N ASP A 57 11.74 -13.02 -7.72
CA ASP A 57 11.54 -13.74 -6.46
C ASP A 57 11.10 -12.83 -5.29
N GLU A 58 10.71 -13.45 -4.17
CA GLU A 58 10.04 -12.77 -3.05
C GLU A 58 10.85 -11.63 -2.42
N GLU A 59 12.16 -11.81 -2.23
CA GLU A 59 13.01 -10.84 -1.51
C GLU A 59 13.21 -9.52 -2.27
N ASN A 60 13.02 -9.56 -3.59
CA ASN A 60 13.21 -8.41 -4.46
C ASN A 60 11.88 -7.73 -4.82
N ALA A 61 10.76 -8.44 -4.83
CA ALA A 61 9.44 -7.88 -5.14
C ALA A 61 9.10 -6.67 -4.24
N ASP A 62 9.35 -6.79 -2.93
CA ASP A 62 9.13 -5.71 -1.95
C ASP A 62 9.95 -4.44 -2.25
N LYS A 63 11.24 -4.62 -2.58
CA LYS A 63 12.16 -3.52 -2.89
C LYS A 63 11.75 -2.83 -4.19
N ILE A 64 11.35 -3.61 -5.20
CA ILE A 64 10.90 -3.11 -6.49
C ILE A 64 9.58 -2.36 -6.36
N ALA A 65 8.58 -2.95 -5.70
CA ALA A 65 7.28 -2.31 -5.50
C ALA A 65 7.40 -0.99 -4.73
N LYS A 66 8.25 -0.94 -3.70
CA LYS A 66 8.58 0.31 -2.99
C LYS A 66 9.18 1.37 -3.92
N LEU A 67 10.13 0.99 -4.78
CA LEU A 67 10.75 1.93 -5.71
C LEU A 67 9.71 2.46 -6.71
N LEU A 68 8.91 1.57 -7.30
CA LEU A 68 7.81 1.91 -8.21
C LEU A 68 6.82 2.89 -7.54
N ALA A 69 6.40 2.62 -6.29
CA ALA A 69 5.54 3.51 -5.52
C ALA A 69 6.11 4.93 -5.36
N LEU A 70 7.44 5.06 -5.24
CA LEU A 70 8.11 6.34 -5.06
C LEU A 70 8.29 7.12 -6.38
N ILE A 71 8.55 6.42 -7.48
CA ILE A 71 8.90 7.04 -8.77
C ILE A 71 7.69 7.27 -9.67
N MET A 72 6.73 6.35 -9.70
CA MET A 72 5.55 6.42 -10.56
C MET A 72 4.68 7.62 -10.17
N THR A 73 3.95 8.14 -11.15
CA THR A 73 2.90 9.12 -10.89
C THR A 73 1.75 8.49 -10.12
N ARG A 74 0.91 9.34 -9.50
CA ARG A 74 -0.32 8.92 -8.81
C ARG A 74 -1.19 8.01 -9.69
N ILE A 75 -1.36 8.37 -10.96
CA ILE A 75 -2.24 7.65 -11.89
C ILE A 75 -1.62 6.30 -12.28
N GLU A 76 -0.33 6.28 -12.60
CA GLU A 76 0.36 5.05 -13.01
C GLU A 76 0.40 4.02 -11.88
N PHE A 77 0.73 4.46 -10.66
CA PHE A 77 0.78 3.55 -9.53
C PHE A 77 -0.61 3.04 -9.13
N LEU A 78 -1.65 3.89 -9.25
CA LEU A 78 -3.03 3.46 -9.03
C LEU A 78 -3.48 2.42 -10.06
N LYS A 79 -3.05 2.54 -11.32
CA LYS A 79 -3.30 1.51 -12.34
C LYS A 79 -2.63 0.19 -11.98
N LEU A 80 -1.36 0.22 -11.57
CA LEU A 80 -0.63 -0.96 -11.11
C LEU A 80 -1.33 -1.63 -9.93
N LEU A 81 -1.79 -0.83 -8.95
CA LEU A 81 -2.55 -1.33 -7.80
C LEU A 81 -3.89 -1.97 -8.21
N ASN A 82 -4.57 -1.46 -9.25
CA ASN A 82 -5.80 -2.07 -9.74
C ASN A 82 -5.56 -3.35 -10.54
N GLU A 83 -4.47 -3.43 -11.30
CA GLU A 83 -4.07 -4.61 -12.09
C GLU A 83 -3.87 -5.84 -11.21
N TYR A 84 -3.30 -5.65 -10.02
CA TYR A 84 -2.97 -6.72 -9.09
C TYR A 84 -3.98 -6.85 -7.94
N VAL A 85 -5.24 -6.43 -8.10
CA VAL A 85 -6.23 -6.65 -7.04
C VAL A 85 -6.37 -8.16 -6.79
N PRO A 86 -6.26 -8.65 -5.54
CA PRO A 86 -6.47 -10.06 -5.23
C PRO A 86 -7.85 -10.46 -5.69
N THR A 87 -8.02 -11.66 -6.24
CA THR A 87 -9.32 -12.22 -6.61
C THR A 87 -9.79 -13.26 -5.60
N ILE A 88 -8.83 -13.95 -4.97
CA ILE A 88 -9.02 -15.03 -3.99
C ILE A 88 -8.55 -14.54 -2.62
N ASP A 89 -9.22 -14.97 -1.55
CA ASP A 89 -8.87 -14.55 -0.19
C ASP A 89 -7.63 -15.26 0.34
N LYS A 90 -7.53 -16.58 0.15
CA LYS A 90 -6.42 -17.40 0.66
C LYS A 90 -5.89 -18.33 -0.42
N LEU A 91 -4.57 -18.40 -0.57
CA LEU A 91 -3.93 -19.27 -1.54
C LEU A 91 -3.70 -20.65 -0.94
N ASN A 92 -4.08 -21.72 -1.66
CA ASN A 92 -3.80 -23.09 -1.23
C ASN A 92 -2.41 -23.51 -1.68
N LEU A 93 -1.43 -23.43 -0.77
CA LEU A 93 -0.02 -23.67 -1.09
C LEU A 93 0.28 -25.04 -1.72
N THR A 94 -0.53 -26.07 -1.44
CA THR A 94 -0.33 -27.42 -1.99
C THR A 94 -0.88 -27.59 -3.40
N GLU A 95 -1.91 -26.83 -3.76
CA GLU A 95 -2.59 -26.93 -5.06
C GLU A 95 -2.16 -25.83 -6.03
N SER A 96 -1.55 -24.76 -5.52
CA SER A 96 -1.22 -23.59 -6.32
C SER A 96 -0.02 -23.78 -7.23
N THR A 97 -0.12 -23.18 -8.41
CA THR A 97 0.98 -23.12 -9.37
C THR A 97 2.04 -22.12 -8.92
N GLU A 98 3.25 -22.20 -9.51
CA GLU A 98 4.30 -21.22 -9.22
C GLU A 98 3.89 -19.80 -9.68
N GLU A 99 3.10 -19.72 -10.74
CA GLU A 99 2.58 -18.45 -11.27
C GLU A 99 1.61 -17.79 -10.27
N GLU A 100 0.69 -18.56 -9.67
CA GLU A 100 -0.22 -18.05 -8.66
C GLU A 100 0.53 -17.59 -7.39
N ARG A 101 1.53 -18.35 -6.97
CA ARG A 101 2.43 -17.96 -5.87
C ARG A 101 3.17 -16.66 -6.20
N ASN A 102 3.65 -16.51 -7.44
CA ASN A 102 4.32 -15.30 -7.88
C ASN A 102 3.38 -14.09 -7.92
N VAL A 103 2.16 -14.27 -8.42
CA VAL A 103 1.13 -13.23 -8.41
C VAL A 103 0.84 -12.79 -6.98
N LEU A 104 0.62 -13.71 -6.05
CA LEU A 104 0.41 -13.37 -4.63
C LEU A 104 1.58 -12.56 -4.06
N LYS A 105 2.82 -12.96 -4.34
CA LYS A 105 4.02 -12.21 -3.91
C LYS A 105 3.99 -10.76 -4.40
N ILE A 106 3.66 -10.55 -5.68
CA ILE A 106 3.53 -9.20 -6.26
C ILE A 106 2.40 -8.42 -5.58
N GLN A 107 1.24 -9.06 -5.34
CA GLN A 107 0.11 -8.45 -4.65
C GLN A 107 0.49 -7.95 -3.25
N LEU A 108 1.18 -8.79 -2.46
CA LEU A 108 1.66 -8.44 -1.12
C LEU A 108 2.63 -7.26 -1.15
N ALA A 109 3.60 -7.29 -2.07
CA ALA A 109 4.60 -6.24 -2.23
C ALA A 109 3.97 -4.90 -2.63
N ILE A 110 3.06 -4.92 -3.61
CA ILE A 110 2.34 -3.72 -4.06
C ILE A 110 1.50 -3.16 -2.91
N ALA A 111 0.69 -3.98 -2.23
CA ALA A 111 -0.15 -3.54 -1.12
C ALA A 111 0.65 -2.86 0.00
N LYS A 112 1.80 -3.43 0.37
CA LYS A 112 2.72 -2.90 1.39
C LYS A 112 3.39 -1.59 0.96
N SER A 113 3.59 -1.41 -0.35
CA SER A 113 4.29 -0.24 -0.89
C SER A 113 3.42 1.01 -1.04
N VAL A 114 2.08 0.88 -1.02
CA VAL A 114 1.14 2.02 -1.15
C VAL A 114 1.43 3.14 -0.15
N ARG A 115 1.88 2.84 1.08
CA ARG A 115 2.27 3.86 2.07
C ARG A 115 3.35 4.83 1.59
N PHE A 116 4.16 4.45 0.60
CA PHE A 116 5.22 5.28 0.03
C PHE A 116 4.79 6.07 -1.21
N SER A 117 3.61 5.78 -1.77
CA SER A 117 3.13 6.45 -2.96
C SER A 117 2.56 7.84 -2.64
N SER A 118 2.22 8.58 -3.68
CA SER A 118 1.52 9.87 -3.57
C SER A 118 0.00 9.74 -3.71
N CYS A 119 -0.53 8.53 -3.88
CA CYS A 119 -1.93 8.27 -4.22
C CYS A 119 -2.78 7.86 -3.01
N HIS A 120 -2.43 8.25 -1.79
CA HIS A 120 -3.05 7.74 -0.54
C HIS A 120 -4.58 7.80 -0.53
N MET A 121 -5.17 8.95 -0.90
CA MET A 121 -6.63 9.11 -0.91
C MET A 121 -7.31 8.24 -1.97
N ASP A 122 -6.74 8.17 -3.18
CA ASP A 122 -7.32 7.41 -4.30
C ASP A 122 -7.08 5.91 -4.20
N ALA A 123 -5.97 5.52 -3.59
CA ALA A 123 -5.65 4.13 -3.38
C ALA A 123 -6.56 3.52 -2.33
N LEU A 124 -7.18 4.31 -1.44
CA LEU A 124 -7.96 3.79 -0.33
C LEU A 124 -9.07 2.83 -0.78
N PRO A 125 -9.97 3.17 -1.73
CA PRO A 125 -11.00 2.24 -2.22
C PRO A 125 -10.43 0.93 -2.82
N VAL A 126 -9.27 1.01 -3.48
CA VAL A 126 -8.63 -0.16 -4.11
C VAL A 126 -7.93 -1.02 -3.07
N LEU A 127 -7.23 -0.39 -2.13
CA LEU A 127 -6.49 -1.02 -1.04
C LEU A 127 -7.43 -1.80 -0.11
N LEU A 128 -8.67 -1.35 0.06
CA LEU A 128 -9.69 -2.11 0.79
C LEU A 128 -9.94 -3.50 0.20
N LYS A 129 -9.77 -3.68 -1.12
CA LYS A 129 -9.88 -4.99 -1.78
C LYS A 129 -8.72 -5.92 -1.46
N TYR A 130 -7.60 -5.39 -0.94
CA TYR A 130 -6.47 -6.16 -0.44
C TYR A 130 -6.62 -6.52 1.05
N CYS A 131 -7.57 -5.93 1.76
CA CYS A 131 -7.78 -6.19 3.18
C CYS A 131 -8.56 -7.49 3.44
N ARG A 132 -8.14 -8.58 2.78
CA ARG A 132 -8.74 -9.91 2.86
C ARG A 132 -7.69 -11.01 2.83
N GLY A 133 -8.02 -12.13 3.48
CA GLY A 133 -7.18 -13.30 3.73
C GLY A 133 -5.68 -13.01 3.82
N ASP A 134 -4.88 -13.59 2.93
CA ASP A 134 -3.40 -13.54 3.01
C ASP A 134 -2.83 -12.13 2.75
N CYS A 135 -3.57 -11.28 2.04
CA CYS A 135 -3.14 -9.91 1.73
C CYS A 135 -3.36 -8.92 2.87
N LEU A 136 -4.22 -9.25 3.85
CA LEU A 136 -4.62 -8.32 4.90
C LEU A 136 -3.42 -7.72 5.64
N GLN A 137 -2.52 -8.56 6.16
CA GLN A 137 -1.39 -8.13 6.98
C GLN A 137 -0.46 -7.16 6.23
N SER A 138 -0.22 -7.44 4.94
CA SER A 138 0.63 -6.61 4.08
C SER A 138 -0.02 -5.26 3.77
N ALA A 139 -1.35 -5.21 3.63
CA ALA A 139 -2.10 -3.99 3.35
C ALA A 139 -2.26 -3.07 4.57
N LEU A 140 -2.20 -3.59 5.81
CA LEU A 140 -2.54 -2.83 7.02
C LEU A 140 -1.76 -1.53 7.15
N HIS A 141 -0.43 -1.54 7.10
CA HIS A 141 0.35 -0.31 7.27
C HIS A 141 0.02 0.76 6.23
N SER A 142 -0.22 0.33 4.99
CA SER A 142 -0.67 1.21 3.92
C SER A 142 -2.07 1.74 4.19
N LEU A 143 -2.95 0.93 4.77
CA LEU A 143 -4.29 1.33 5.15
C LEU A 143 -4.26 2.43 6.20
N TYR A 144 -3.50 2.27 7.28
CA TYR A 144 -3.32 3.31 8.30
C TYR A 144 -2.77 4.61 7.68
N LYS A 145 -1.80 4.51 6.77
CA LYS A 145 -1.25 5.68 6.09
C LYS A 145 -2.29 6.36 5.19
N CYS A 146 -3.08 5.60 4.45
CA CYS A 146 -4.14 6.15 3.59
C CYS A 146 -5.27 6.78 4.41
N PHE A 147 -5.67 6.13 5.50
CA PHE A 147 -6.66 6.65 6.44
C PHE A 147 -6.23 8.01 7.02
N SER A 148 -5.02 8.09 7.58
CA SER A 148 -4.51 9.36 8.15
C SER A 148 -4.35 10.49 7.13
N ALA A 149 -4.26 10.18 5.84
CA ALA A 149 -4.16 11.16 4.76
C ALA A 149 -5.53 11.52 4.14
N THR A 150 -6.62 10.88 4.55
CA THR A 150 -7.95 11.08 3.98
C THR A 150 -8.79 12.01 4.86
N PRO A 151 -9.51 12.99 4.29
CA PRO A 151 -10.40 13.86 5.06
C PRO A 151 -11.48 13.08 5.82
N GLU A 152 -11.78 13.52 7.04
CA GLU A 152 -12.71 12.87 7.97
C GLU A 152 -14.07 12.56 7.34
N ASN A 153 -14.63 13.51 6.59
CA ASN A 153 -15.92 13.39 5.93
C ASN A 153 -16.01 12.16 5.02
N ASN A 154 -14.91 11.82 4.33
CA ASN A 154 -14.86 10.67 3.44
C ASN A 154 -14.69 9.36 4.23
N LEU A 155 -14.00 9.40 5.36
CA LEU A 155 -13.76 8.23 6.22
C LEU A 155 -15.02 7.75 6.92
N LYS A 156 -15.94 8.65 7.28
CA LYS A 156 -17.19 8.29 7.96
C LYS A 156 -18.04 7.31 7.16
N LEU A 157 -18.14 7.52 5.86
CA LEU A 157 -18.84 6.60 4.95
C LEU A 157 -18.11 5.25 4.85
N LEU A 158 -16.78 5.29 4.76
CA LEU A 158 -15.96 4.09 4.64
C LEU A 158 -16.02 3.21 5.88
N ILE A 159 -15.95 3.78 7.09
CA ILE A 159 -15.93 3.00 8.34
C ILE A 159 -17.19 2.16 8.53
N ASN A 160 -18.36 2.68 8.15
CA ASN A 160 -19.61 1.90 8.19
C ASN A 160 -19.58 0.69 7.24
N ILE A 161 -18.87 0.80 6.11
CA ILE A 161 -18.65 -0.32 5.19
C ILE A 161 -17.63 -1.29 5.78
N LEU A 162 -16.55 -0.77 6.37
CA LEU A 162 -15.48 -1.59 6.94
C LEU A 162 -15.94 -2.46 8.10
N LEU A 163 -16.84 -1.95 8.94
CA LEU A 163 -17.45 -2.68 10.06
C LEU A 163 -18.36 -3.84 9.62
N LYS A 164 -18.63 -4.02 8.33
CA LYS A 164 -19.39 -5.19 7.82
C LYS A 164 -18.50 -6.36 7.40
N ASN A 165 -17.18 -6.20 7.43
CA ASN A 165 -16.24 -7.23 6.97
C ASN A 165 -15.94 -8.29 8.06
N SER A 166 -14.95 -9.14 7.77
CA SER A 166 -14.45 -10.18 8.67
C SER A 166 -13.99 -9.61 10.02
N VAL A 167 -14.11 -10.42 11.08
CA VAL A 167 -13.75 -10.05 12.45
C VAL A 167 -12.33 -9.47 12.56
N SER A 168 -11.36 -10.05 11.84
CA SER A 168 -9.99 -9.55 11.81
C SER A 168 -9.91 -8.10 11.30
N PHE A 169 -10.65 -7.80 10.24
CA PHE A 169 -10.65 -6.47 9.65
C PHE A 169 -11.46 -5.45 10.47
N ARG A 170 -12.55 -5.89 11.12
CA ARG A 170 -13.32 -5.03 12.03
C ARG A 170 -12.47 -4.52 13.20
N LYS A 171 -11.58 -5.36 13.76
CA LYS A 171 -10.65 -4.94 14.83
C LYS A 171 -9.76 -3.76 14.41
N HIS A 172 -9.19 -3.83 13.21
CA HIS A 172 -8.37 -2.75 12.68
C HIS A 172 -9.21 -1.52 12.34
N THR A 173 -10.45 -1.72 11.89
CA THR A 173 -11.41 -0.63 11.66
C THR A 173 -11.71 0.15 12.93
N VAL A 174 -11.94 -0.55 14.04
CA VAL A 174 -12.14 0.07 15.38
C VAL A 174 -10.94 0.92 15.74
N CYS A 175 -9.73 0.35 15.65
CA CYS A 175 -8.49 1.08 15.93
C CYS A 175 -8.35 2.33 15.03
N LEU A 176 -8.56 2.18 13.72
CA LEU A 176 -8.50 3.28 12.76
C LEU A 176 -9.51 4.39 13.06
N ALA A 177 -10.74 4.03 13.41
CA ALA A 177 -11.78 4.99 13.77
C ALA A 177 -11.35 5.82 14.99
N THR A 178 -10.85 5.15 16.04
CA THR A 178 -10.37 5.81 17.25
C THR A 178 -9.18 6.74 17.02
N MET A 179 -8.36 6.49 15.99
CA MET A 179 -7.22 7.36 15.67
C MET A 179 -7.62 8.66 14.94
N VAL A 180 -8.73 8.65 14.21
CA VAL A 180 -9.03 9.71 13.22
C VAL A 180 -10.24 10.56 13.60
N PHE A 181 -11.25 9.98 14.25
CA PHE A 181 -12.45 10.74 14.59
C PHE A 181 -12.34 11.50 15.92
N PRO A 182 -13.10 12.59 16.09
CA PRO A 182 -13.31 13.24 17.37
C PRO A 182 -13.90 12.29 18.43
N VAL A 183 -13.56 12.54 19.69
CA VAL A 183 -14.01 11.82 20.89
C VAL A 183 -15.49 11.43 20.84
N LYS A 184 -16.38 12.40 20.60
CA LYS A 184 -17.84 12.17 20.59
C LYS A 184 -18.29 11.18 19.52
N ILE A 185 -17.69 11.22 18.32
CA ILE A 185 -18.02 10.28 17.24
C ILE A 185 -17.51 8.87 17.59
N ASN A 186 -16.34 8.80 18.23
CA ASN A 186 -15.80 7.53 18.70
C ASN A 186 -16.65 6.92 19.82
N GLU A 187 -17.14 7.70 20.78
CA GLU A 187 -18.07 7.23 21.82
C GLU A 187 -19.32 6.60 21.20
N ASP A 188 -19.97 7.31 20.26
CA ASP A 188 -21.15 6.81 19.54
C ASP A 188 -20.85 5.51 18.78
N LEU A 189 -19.68 5.42 18.15
CA LEU A 189 -19.24 4.24 17.41
C LEU A 189 -18.96 3.07 18.35
N CYS A 190 -18.23 3.30 19.44
CA CYS A 190 -17.92 2.31 20.45
C CYS A 190 -19.19 1.74 21.06
N HIS A 191 -20.12 2.60 21.46
CA HIS A 191 -21.41 2.18 22.01
C HIS A 191 -22.20 1.32 21.01
N LYS A 192 -22.25 1.72 19.74
CA LYS A 192 -22.89 0.92 18.67
C LYS A 192 -22.23 -0.44 18.49
N ILE A 193 -20.91 -0.53 18.53
CA ILE A 193 -20.19 -1.81 18.38
C ILE A 193 -20.39 -2.69 19.62
N MET A 194 -20.35 -2.11 20.82
CA MET A 194 -20.59 -2.85 22.07
C MET A 194 -21.94 -3.56 22.08
N ILE A 195 -22.99 -2.87 21.64
CA ILE A 195 -24.35 -3.43 21.60
C ILE A 195 -24.48 -4.50 20.51
N ASN A 196 -23.95 -4.23 19.31
CA ASN A 196 -24.27 -5.03 18.12
C ASN A 196 -23.29 -6.19 17.84
N ASP A 197 -22.07 -6.18 18.40
CA ASP A 197 -21.03 -7.16 18.08
C ASP A 197 -20.60 -7.94 19.32
N GLN A 198 -21.21 -9.10 19.55
CA GLN A 198 -20.91 -9.97 20.71
C GLN A 198 -19.60 -10.76 20.57
N ASN A 199 -18.75 -10.45 19.59
CA ASN A 199 -17.46 -11.12 19.44
C ASN A 199 -16.45 -10.64 20.49
N ASP A 200 -16.03 -11.52 21.40
CA ASP A 200 -15.06 -11.22 22.46
C ASP A 200 -13.77 -10.56 21.96
N SER A 201 -13.31 -10.95 20.79
CA SER A 201 -12.06 -10.44 20.23
C SER A 201 -12.20 -8.98 19.76
N ILE A 202 -13.39 -8.60 19.29
CA ILE A 202 -13.73 -7.23 18.92
C ILE A 202 -13.95 -6.39 20.17
N GLN A 203 -14.69 -6.92 21.16
CA GLN A 203 -14.89 -6.26 22.45
C GLN A 203 -13.56 -5.95 23.15
N LYS A 204 -12.62 -6.91 23.14
CA LYS A 204 -11.26 -6.71 23.66
C LYS A 204 -10.51 -5.62 22.89
N HIS A 205 -10.58 -5.61 21.55
CA HIS A 205 -9.92 -4.57 20.75
C HIS A 205 -10.55 -3.20 20.95
N LEU A 206 -11.87 -3.14 21.16
CA LEU A 206 -12.58 -1.92 21.47
C LEU A 206 -12.14 -1.35 22.81
N PHE A 207 -12.04 -2.19 23.84
CA PHE A 207 -11.52 -1.78 25.15
C PHE A 207 -10.09 -1.25 25.06
N ILE A 208 -9.18 -2.00 24.40
CA ILE A 208 -7.78 -1.59 24.22
C ILE A 208 -7.68 -0.28 23.43
N SER A 209 -8.46 -0.14 22.36
CA SER A 209 -8.43 1.07 21.53
C SER A 209 -8.98 2.26 22.31
N SER A 210 -10.06 2.07 23.07
CA SER A 210 -10.64 3.13 23.90
C SER A 210 -9.67 3.58 24.99
N TYR A 211 -9.07 2.66 25.75
CA TYR A 211 -8.10 2.98 26.80
C TYR A 211 -6.84 3.70 26.29
N LYS A 212 -6.46 3.50 25.02
CA LYS A 212 -5.28 4.14 24.44
C LYS A 212 -5.54 5.61 24.05
N TYR A 213 -6.79 5.98 23.81
CA TYR A 213 -7.18 7.28 23.27
C TYR A 213 -8.03 8.14 24.21
N PHE A 214 -8.60 7.55 25.25
CA PHE A 214 -9.35 8.19 26.33
C PHE A 214 -8.64 7.98 27.65
#